data_AF-A0A533XAG5-F1
#
_entry.id   AF-A0A533XAG5-F1
#
_cell.length_a   1.000
_cell.length_b   1.000
_cell.length_c   1.000
_cell.angle_alpha   90.00
_cell.angle_beta   90.00
_cell.angle_gamma   90.00
#
_symmetry.space_group_name_H-M   'P 1'
#
loop_
_entity.id
_entity.type
_entity.pdbx_description
1 polymer ?
#
loop_
_entity_poly.entity_id
_entity_poly.type
_entity_poly.pdbx_seq_one_letter_code
_entity_poly.pdbx_strand_id
1 'polypeptide(L)'
;MPTAGTSSSGNFSCASATQRTLKDLRTKRKGQPVFVVGHVLERKGQEAAFELFNVRLAVVKFADGTLLGYDPGELLLPTEIDEKGVAYFEIRQCRKCDQQFPLTAKEFASEQEPGECPDCRQP
;
A
#
# COMPACT_ATOMS: atom_id res chain seq x y z
N MET A 1 6.27 -19.78 11.11
CA MET A 1 6.86 -19.87 9.76
C MET A 1 7.13 -18.43 9.31
N PRO A 2 8.25 -18.09 8.67
CA PRO A 2 8.43 -16.73 8.17
C PRO A 2 7.69 -16.61 6.83
N THR A 3 6.61 -15.84 6.82
CA THR A 3 5.95 -15.30 5.62
C THR A 3 6.96 -14.40 4.90
N ALA A 4 7.04 -14.54 3.58
CA ALA A 4 8.08 -13.95 2.74
C ALA A 4 8.09 -12.42 2.85
N GLY A 5 9.03 -11.89 3.65
CA GLY A 5 9.39 -10.47 3.62
C GLY A 5 10.09 -10.18 2.29
N THR A 6 9.55 -9.27 1.50
CA THR A 6 10.19 -8.79 0.27
C THR A 6 11.42 -7.95 0.63
N SER A 7 12.56 -8.60 0.85
CA SER A 7 13.83 -7.91 1.11
C SER A 7 14.25 -7.15 -0.14
N SER A 8 14.09 -5.83 -0.11
CA SER A 8 14.70 -4.92 -1.08
C SER A 8 15.17 -3.68 -0.34
N SER A 9 16.47 -3.49 -0.31
CA SER A 9 17.20 -2.41 0.36
C SER A 9 17.14 -1.09 -0.44
N GLY A 10 15.92 -0.68 -0.82
CA GLY A 10 15.66 0.60 -1.49
C GLY A 10 14.95 1.58 -0.55
N ASN A 11 15.22 2.88 -0.70
CA ASN A 11 14.42 3.95 -0.09
C ASN A 11 13.00 3.93 -0.72
N PHE A 12 12.17 2.98 -0.29
CA PHE A 12 10.77 2.88 -0.66
C PHE A 12 9.92 3.82 0.18
N SER A 13 8.79 4.21 -0.36
CA SER A 13 7.88 5.14 0.28
C SER A 13 6.92 4.41 1.20
N CYS A 14 6.66 5.03 2.35
CA CYS A 14 5.59 4.64 3.27
C CYS A 14 4.44 5.65 3.18
N ALA A 15 3.29 5.27 3.73
CA ALA A 15 2.12 6.11 3.86
C ALA A 15 2.45 7.34 4.71
N SER A 16 2.10 8.51 4.18
CA SER A 16 2.21 9.80 4.83
C SER A 16 0.88 10.55 4.77
N ALA A 17 0.82 11.74 5.38
CA ALA A 17 -0.38 12.55 5.38
C ALA A 17 -0.88 12.90 3.97
N THR A 18 0.03 12.99 2.99
CA THR A 18 -0.28 13.41 1.61
C THR A 18 -0.11 12.32 0.57
N GLN A 19 0.43 11.15 0.96
CA GLN A 19 0.69 10.05 0.04
C GLN A 19 0.32 8.73 0.70
N ARG A 20 -0.73 8.07 0.21
CA ARG A 20 -1.20 6.80 0.81
C ARG A 20 -1.35 5.68 -0.20
N THR A 21 -1.38 6.02 -1.48
CA THR A 21 -1.46 5.07 -2.57
C THR A 21 -0.26 5.22 -3.50
N LEU A 22 -0.04 4.21 -4.34
CA LEU A 22 0.99 4.27 -5.36
C LEU A 22 0.75 5.47 -6.30
N LYS A 23 -0.51 5.83 -6.57
CA LYS A 23 -0.87 7.00 -7.40
C LYS A 23 -0.21 8.29 -6.90
N ASP A 24 -0.19 8.50 -5.58
CA ASP A 24 0.28 9.73 -4.93
C ASP A 24 1.81 9.91 -4.97
N LEU A 25 2.55 8.85 -5.27
CA LEU A 25 4.00 8.92 -5.36
C LEU A 25 4.43 9.71 -6.60
N ARG A 26 5.25 10.75 -6.44
CA ARG A 26 5.83 11.45 -7.61
C ARG A 26 6.75 10.52 -8.42
N THR A 27 7.52 9.68 -7.73
CA THR A 27 8.44 8.72 -8.33
C THR A 27 8.06 7.32 -7.86
N LYS A 28 7.63 6.47 -8.79
CA LYS A 28 7.36 5.05 -8.52
C LYS A 28 8.62 4.24 -8.79
N ARG A 29 9.06 3.47 -7.80
CA ARG A 29 10.29 2.67 -7.88
C ARG A 29 9.93 1.20 -8.01
N LYS A 30 10.53 0.50 -8.98
CA LYS A 30 10.45 -0.96 -9.06
C LYS A 30 10.83 -1.57 -7.71
N GLY A 31 10.05 -2.55 -7.26
CA GLY A 31 10.17 -3.18 -5.95
C GLY A 31 9.36 -2.50 -4.85
N GLN A 32 8.73 -1.34 -5.09
CA GLN A 32 7.91 -0.66 -4.09
C GLN A 32 6.82 -1.62 -3.56
N PRO A 33 6.83 -1.96 -2.27
CA PRO A 33 5.79 -2.81 -1.68
C PRO A 33 4.46 -2.05 -1.68
N VAL A 34 3.39 -2.78 -1.99
CA VAL A 34 2.02 -2.28 -2.03
C VAL A 34 1.04 -3.32 -1.51
N PHE A 35 -0.07 -2.87 -0.94
CA PHE A 35 -1.19 -3.70 -0.53
C PHE A 35 -2.37 -3.48 -1.49
N VAL A 36 -2.94 -4.58 -2.00
CA VAL A 36 -3.93 -4.53 -3.07
C VAL A 36 -5.35 -4.46 -2.50
N VAL A 37 -6.08 -3.39 -2.83
CA VAL A 37 -7.52 -3.25 -2.51
C VAL A 37 -8.43 -3.33 -3.75
N GLY A 38 -7.83 -3.58 -4.92
CA GLY A 38 -8.49 -3.51 -6.20
C GLY A 38 -9.50 -4.63 -6.50
N HIS A 39 -9.99 -4.60 -7.74
CA HIS A 39 -11.14 -5.36 -8.22
C HIS A 39 -10.96 -6.89 -8.33
N VAL A 40 -9.74 -7.42 -8.37
CA VAL A 40 -9.49 -8.86 -8.46
C VAL A 40 -9.65 -9.51 -7.07
N LEU A 41 -10.79 -10.13 -6.82
CA LEU A 41 -11.17 -10.67 -5.50
C LEU A 41 -10.13 -11.61 -4.89
N GLU A 42 -9.53 -12.49 -5.70
CA GLU A 42 -8.54 -13.46 -5.23
C GLU A 42 -7.23 -12.84 -4.76
N ARG A 43 -6.98 -11.58 -5.14
CA ARG A 43 -5.76 -10.83 -4.81
C ARG A 43 -6.01 -9.66 -3.85
N LYS A 44 -7.27 -9.34 -3.61
CA LYS A 44 -7.66 -8.31 -2.65
C LYS A 44 -7.17 -8.73 -1.26
N GLY A 45 -6.53 -7.79 -0.57
CA GLY A 45 -5.95 -8.04 0.74
C GLY A 45 -4.55 -8.64 0.72
N GLN A 46 -3.95 -8.84 -0.46
CA GLN A 46 -2.59 -9.37 -0.58
C GLN A 46 -1.56 -8.26 -0.81
N GLU A 47 -0.34 -8.56 -0.41
CA GLU A 47 0.84 -7.74 -0.67
C GLU A 47 1.49 -8.11 -2.00
N ALA A 48 2.04 -7.11 -2.68
CA ALA A 48 2.76 -7.27 -3.93
C ALA A 48 3.88 -6.22 -4.05
N ALA A 49 4.76 -6.40 -5.02
CA ALA A 49 5.80 -5.43 -5.36
C ALA A 49 5.49 -4.77 -6.71
N PHE A 50 5.52 -3.44 -6.78
CA PHE A 50 5.39 -2.73 -8.04
C PHE A 50 6.56 -3.04 -8.99
N GLU A 51 6.26 -3.35 -10.25
CA GLU A 51 7.25 -3.69 -11.26
C GLU A 51 7.47 -2.53 -12.24
N LEU A 52 6.40 -2.11 -12.92
CA LEU A 52 6.42 -1.13 -14.00
C LEU A 52 5.02 -0.60 -14.29
N PHE A 53 4.94 0.43 -15.13
CA PHE A 53 3.67 0.84 -15.74
C PHE A 53 3.49 0.18 -17.10
N ASN A 54 2.31 -0.39 -17.33
CA ASN A 54 1.83 -0.76 -18.65
C ASN A 54 0.68 0.18 -19.03
N VAL A 55 1.00 1.18 -19.86
CA VAL A 55 0.10 2.29 -20.19
C VAL A 55 -0.35 3.04 -18.93
N ARG A 56 -1.58 2.82 -18.43
CA ARG A 56 -2.12 3.47 -17.21
C ARG A 56 -2.11 2.54 -15.99
N LEU A 57 -1.88 1.25 -16.18
CA LEU A 57 -1.95 0.26 -15.11
C LEU A 57 -0.58 0.09 -14.46
N ALA A 58 -0.57 0.07 -13.13
CA ALA A 58 0.57 -0.33 -12.35
C ALA A 58 0.63 -1.87 -12.33
N VAL A 59 1.66 -2.44 -12.94
CA VAL A 59 1.91 -3.87 -12.90
C VAL A 59 2.61 -4.20 -11.58
N VAL A 60 2.06 -5.14 -10.83
CA VAL A 60 2.62 -5.63 -9.57
C VAL A 60 2.91 -7.11 -9.65
N LYS A 61 3.92 -7.56 -8.90
CA LYS A 61 4.34 -8.94 -8.75
C LYS A 61 3.97 -9.47 -7.38
N PHE A 62 3.20 -10.55 -7.33
CA PHE A 62 2.86 -11.24 -6.10
C PHE A 62 3.95 -12.24 -5.70
N ALA A 63 3.88 -12.74 -4.46
CA ALA A 63 4.84 -13.69 -3.91
C ALA A 63 4.93 -15.01 -4.71
N ASP A 64 3.84 -15.42 -5.35
CA ASP A 64 3.78 -16.59 -6.24
C ASP A 64 4.39 -16.34 -7.64
N GLY A 65 4.86 -15.11 -7.90
CA GLY A 65 5.44 -14.71 -9.18
C GLY A 65 4.43 -14.17 -10.20
N THR A 66 3.14 -14.20 -9.90
CA THR A 66 2.08 -13.70 -10.79
C THR A 66 2.22 -12.19 -11.01
N LEU A 67 2.03 -11.75 -12.26
CA LEU A 67 2.01 -10.33 -12.64
C LEU A 67 0.59 -9.91 -13.01
N LEU A 68 0.08 -8.85 -12.38
CA LEU A 68 -1.23 -8.28 -12.69
C LEU A 68 -1.19 -6.75 -12.70
N GLY A 69 -2.04 -6.14 -13.52
CA GLY A 69 -2.20 -4.69 -13.60
C GLY A 69 -3.36 -4.17 -12.75
N TYR A 70 -3.12 -3.10 -12.00
CA TYR A 70 -4.12 -2.42 -11.18
C TYR A 70 -4.16 -0.92 -11.46
N ASP A 71 -5.26 -0.26 -11.10
CA ASP A 71 -5.25 1.20 -10.97
C ASP A 71 -4.31 1.58 -9.81
N PRO A 72 -3.42 2.56 -9.97
CA PRO A 72 -2.45 2.90 -8.93
C PRO A 72 -3.09 3.46 -7.64
N GLY A 73 -4.36 3.89 -7.67
CA GLY A 73 -5.14 4.25 -6.49
C GLY A 73 -5.63 3.04 -5.69
N GLU A 74 -5.67 1.86 -6.30
CA GLU A 74 -6.03 0.59 -5.64
C GLU A 74 -4.84 -0.10 -4.94
N LEU A 75 -3.68 0.55 -4.94
CA LEU A 75 -2.43 0.03 -4.41
C LEU A 75 -1.97 0.89 -3.24
N LEU A 76 -2.21 0.42 -2.01
CA LEU A 76 -1.91 1.14 -0.79
C LEU A 76 -0.42 1.04 -0.43
N LEU A 77 0.15 2.11 0.10
CA LEU A 77 1.54 2.14 0.59
C LEU A 77 1.64 1.52 1.99
N PRO A 78 2.82 0.99 2.37
CA PRO A 78 3.04 0.45 3.70
C PRO A 78 3.00 1.54 4.76
N THR A 79 2.59 1.18 5.96
CA THR A 79 2.65 2.06 7.13
C THR A 79 4.09 2.36 7.52
N GLU A 80 4.93 1.33 7.49
CA GLU A 80 6.37 1.42 7.76
C GLU A 80 7.14 0.32 7.01
N ILE A 81 8.44 0.52 6.88
CA ILE A 81 9.39 -0.48 6.38
C ILE A 81 10.53 -0.53 7.39
N ASP A 82 10.82 -1.71 7.93
CA ASP A 82 11.88 -1.87 8.92
C ASP A 82 13.30 -1.83 8.31
N GLU A 83 14.30 -1.90 9.18
CA GLU A 83 15.72 -1.89 8.80
C GLU A 83 16.12 -3.08 7.91
N LYS A 84 15.33 -4.16 7.89
CA LYS A 84 15.54 -5.34 7.04
C LYS A 84 14.80 -5.23 5.70
N GLY A 85 14.10 -4.12 5.46
CA GLY A 85 13.30 -3.89 4.26
C GLY A 85 11.96 -4.62 4.27
N VAL A 86 11.48 -5.10 5.41
CA VAL A 86 10.16 -5.72 5.53
C VAL A 86 9.11 -4.63 5.66
N ALA A 87 8.11 -4.66 4.77
CA ALA A 87 7.02 -3.71 4.77
C ALA A 87 5.89 -4.18 5.70
N TYR A 88 5.37 -3.27 6.52
CA TYR A 88 4.22 -3.51 7.39
C TYR A 88 3.05 -2.64 6.95
N PHE A 89 1.86 -3.22 6.92
CA PHE A 89 0.64 -2.57 6.43
C PHE A 89 -0.45 -2.58 7.51
N GLU A 90 -0.73 -1.42 8.09
CA GLU A 90 -1.86 -1.24 9.00
C GLU A 90 -3.03 -0.65 8.23
N ILE A 91 -3.94 -1.52 7.77
CA ILE A 91 -5.09 -1.13 6.94
C ILE A 91 -6.34 -1.00 7.83
N ARG A 92 -7.09 0.09 7.64
CA ARG A 92 -8.39 0.31 8.29
C ARG A 92 -9.48 0.49 7.23
N GLN A 93 -10.70 0.17 7.63
CA GLN A 93 -11.90 0.45 6.84
C GLN A 93 -12.53 1.75 7.32
N CYS A 94 -12.79 2.67 6.39
CA CYS A 94 -13.46 3.92 6.68
C CYS A 94 -14.90 3.67 7.13
N ARG A 95 -15.29 4.22 8.28
CA ARG A 95 -16.65 4.08 8.82
C ARG A 95 -17.74 4.83 8.04
N LYS A 96 -17.36 5.72 7.11
CA LYS A 96 -18.30 6.53 6.31
C LYS A 96 -18.51 6.01 4.90
N CYS A 97 -17.45 5.59 4.22
CA CYS A 97 -17.50 5.21 2.80
C CYS A 97 -17.06 3.75 2.54
N ASP A 98 -16.77 2.99 3.60
CA ASP A 98 -16.32 1.59 3.55
C ASP A 98 -15.01 1.32 2.76
N GLN A 99 -14.31 2.37 2.33
CA GLN A 99 -13.03 2.22 1.66
C GLN A 99 -11.92 1.85 2.64
N GLN A 100 -11.00 1.00 2.16
CA GLN A 100 -9.79 0.65 2.89
C GLN A 100 -8.71 1.73 2.69
N PHE A 101 -8.01 2.09 3.76
CA PHE A 101 -6.89 3.04 3.71
C PHE A 101 -5.78 2.61 4.66
N PRO A 102 -4.50 2.86 4.32
CA PRO A 102 -3.39 2.56 5.21
C PRO A 102 -3.25 3.67 6.26
N LEU A 103 -2.89 3.29 7.48
CA LEU A 103 -2.42 4.25 8.48
C LEU A 103 -1.00 4.72 8.13
N THR A 104 -0.70 5.96 8.48
CA THR A 104 0.69 6.43 8.57
C THR A 104 1.32 5.94 9.87
N ALA A 105 2.65 5.86 9.93
CA ALA A 105 3.35 5.52 11.18
C ALA A 105 2.93 6.40 12.37
N LYS A 106 2.66 7.69 12.13
CA LYS A 106 2.18 8.61 13.17
C LYS A 106 0.77 8.30 13.66
N GLU A 107 -0.13 7.92 12.74
CA GLU A 107 -1.51 7.56 13.11
C GLU A 107 -1.55 6.22 13.84
N PHE A 108 -0.70 5.27 13.43
CA PHE A 108 -0.57 3.98 14.11
C PHE A 108 -0.01 4.12 15.53
N ALA A 109 0.96 5.03 15.73
CA ALA A 109 1.50 5.33 17.06
C ALA A 109 0.60 6.22 17.94
N SER A 110 -0.54 6.70 17.41
CA SER A 110 -1.46 7.57 18.14
C SER A 110 -2.34 6.74 19.10
N GLU A 111 -2.68 7.31 20.26
CA GLU A 111 -3.64 6.69 21.20
C GLU A 111 -5.02 6.49 20.56
N GLN A 112 -5.38 7.36 19.61
CA GLN A 112 -6.61 7.27 18.84
C GLN A 112 -6.29 7.14 17.36
N GLU A 113 -6.54 5.95 16.83
CA GLU A 113 -6.48 5.70 15.40
C GLU A 113 -7.65 6.37 14.67
N PRO A 114 -7.45 6.85 13.43
CA PRO A 114 -8.51 7.43 12.64
C PRO A 114 -9.55 6.38 12.22
N GLY A 115 -10.82 6.65 12.47
CA GLY A 115 -11.95 5.84 11.98
C GLY A 115 -12.40 6.17 10.55
N GLU A 116 -11.82 7.20 9.94
CA GLU A 116 -12.23 7.74 8.64
C GLU A 116 -11.02 7.86 7.70
N CYS A 117 -11.21 7.58 6.41
CA CYS A 117 -10.16 7.78 5.40
C CYS A 117 -9.84 9.27 5.25
N PRO A 118 -8.67 9.64 4.66
CA PRO A 118 -8.31 11.03 4.47
C PRO A 118 -9.36 11.84 3.71
N ASP A 119 -9.96 11.24 2.68
CA ASP A 119 -10.97 11.93 1.86
C ASP A 119 -12.23 12.27 2.66
N CYS A 120 -12.69 11.38 3.54
CA CYS A 120 -13.84 11.65 4.41
C CYS A 120 -13.55 12.59 5.58
N ARG A 121 -12.26 12.81 5.91
CA ARG A 121 -11.82 13.78 6.93
C ARG A 121 -11.64 15.19 6.38
N GLN A 122 -11.63 15.35 5.06
CA GLN A 122 -11.59 16.69 4.45
C GLN A 122 -12.93 17.40 4.70
N PRO A 123 -12.90 18.70 5.05
CA PRO A 123 -14.10 19.51 5.29
C PRO A 123 -14.91 19.80 4.01
#